data_AF-A0A2V8M6J6-F1
#
_entry.id   AF-A0A2V8M6J6-F1
#
_cell.length_a   1.000
_cell.length_b   1.000
_cell.length_c   1.000
_cell.angle_alpha   90.00
_cell.angle_beta   90.00
_cell.angle_gamma   90.00
#
_symmetry.space_group_name_H-M   'P 1'
#
loop_
_entity.id
_entity.type
_entity.pdbx_description
1 polymer ?
#
loop_
_entity_poly.entity_id
_entity_poly.type
_entity_poly.pdbx_seq_one_letter_code
_entity_poly.pdbx_strand_id
1 'polypeptide(L)'
;MRNRFIASILALVTMVAFSMVALTQGRPPQGSVQPAAKKAFDPHDLSGIYIRRGGNRGFGPSASIPPLTPAGEEIMKVRIPSPGYNRHPLTKKIDYQEESNDPAFSCNPKGFPRIVLDTAHDYHEVILLPDRILQMWQEARVPREFWLDGRKLPTSEDLVNLGPAWYGHSVAHWEGDELVVQTVGLDDRAWLDQYGYPKSFDAR
;
A
#
# COMPACT_ATOMS: atom_id res chain seq x y z
N MET A 1 -34.12 -39.80 -48.16
CA MET A 1 -33.10 -39.25 -47.23
C MET A 1 -33.61 -38.09 -46.35
N ARG A 2 -34.59 -37.29 -46.81
CA ARG A 2 -35.10 -36.10 -46.08
C ARG A 2 -35.78 -36.37 -44.72
N ASN A 3 -36.52 -37.48 -44.57
CA ASN A 3 -37.24 -37.79 -43.32
C ASN A 3 -36.35 -38.29 -42.17
N ARG A 4 -35.18 -38.86 -42.48
CA ARG A 4 -34.23 -39.35 -41.44
C ARG A 4 -33.48 -38.19 -40.80
N PHE A 5 -33.18 -37.13 -41.55
CA PHE A 5 -32.55 -35.92 -41.04
C PHE A 5 -33.48 -35.10 -40.13
N ILE A 6 -34.77 -34.98 -40.48
CA ILE A 6 -35.74 -34.24 -39.66
C ILE A 6 -35.98 -34.93 -38.31
N ALA A 7 -36.04 -36.27 -38.28
CA ALA A 7 -36.19 -37.04 -37.05
C ALA A 7 -34.98 -36.87 -36.11
N SER A 8 -33.76 -36.85 -36.67
CA SER A 8 -32.53 -36.63 -35.88
C SER A 8 -32.44 -35.21 -35.32
N ILE A 9 -32.89 -34.20 -36.05
CA ILE A 9 -32.91 -32.80 -35.58
C ILE A 9 -33.93 -32.64 -34.44
N LEU A 10 -35.14 -33.20 -34.58
CA LEU A 10 -36.15 -33.17 -33.52
C LEU A 10 -35.69 -33.89 -32.25
N ALA A 11 -35.00 -35.03 -32.39
CA ALA A 11 -34.43 -35.74 -31.26
C ALA A 11 -33.29 -34.96 -30.57
N LEU A 12 -32.47 -34.22 -31.33
CA LEU A 12 -31.42 -33.38 -30.76
C LEU A 12 -32.00 -32.17 -30.01
N VAL A 13 -33.04 -31.54 -30.57
CA VAL A 13 -33.71 -30.38 -29.97
C VAL A 13 -34.43 -30.76 -28.67
N THR A 14 -35.08 -31.92 -28.62
CA THR A 14 -35.72 -32.41 -27.38
C THR A 14 -34.70 -32.79 -26.30
N MET A 15 -33.54 -33.34 -26.70
CA MET A 15 -32.46 -33.69 -25.77
C MET A 15 -31.79 -32.43 -25.18
N VAL A 16 -31.56 -31.39 -25.98
CA VAL A 16 -31.04 -30.09 -25.51
C VAL A 16 -32.05 -29.38 -24.61
N ALA A 17 -33.35 -29.43 -24.93
CA ALA A 17 -34.39 -28.85 -24.09
C ALA A 17 -34.51 -29.53 -22.72
N PHE A 18 -34.38 -30.87 -22.66
CA PHE A 18 -34.37 -31.60 -21.39
C PHE A 18 -33.12 -31.32 -20.54
N SER A 19 -31.97 -31.07 -21.19
CA SER A 19 -30.71 -30.75 -20.52
C SER A 19 -30.75 -29.38 -19.81
N MET A 20 -31.45 -28.40 -20.39
CA MET A 20 -31.59 -27.07 -19.79
C MET A 20 -32.52 -27.06 -18.57
N VAL A 21 -33.53 -27.93 -18.50
CA VAL A 21 -34.43 -28.03 -17.34
C VAL A 21 -33.76 -28.76 -16.16
N ALA A 22 -32.86 -29.73 -16.43
CA ALA A 22 -32.09 -30.40 -15.38
C ALA A 22 -31.06 -29.47 -14.70
N LEU A 23 -30.55 -28.44 -15.42
CA LEU A 23 -29.58 -27.48 -14.88
C LEU A 23 -30.23 -26.36 -14.04
N THR A 24 -31.56 -26.21 -14.04
CA THR A 24 -32.24 -25.15 -13.25
C THR A 24 -32.73 -25.62 -11.87
N GLN A 25 -32.75 -26.94 -11.61
CA GLN A 25 -33.24 -27.50 -10.33
C GLN A 25 -32.15 -27.65 -9.25
N GLY A 26 -30.88 -27.34 -9.56
CA GLY A 26 -29.75 -27.49 -8.65
C GLY A 26 -29.25 -26.20 -8.00
N ARG A 27 -29.91 -25.05 -8.18
CA ARG A 27 -29.48 -23.83 -7.50
C ARG A 27 -29.90 -23.98 -6.02
N PRO A 28 -28.97 -24.14 -5.06
CA PRO A 28 -29.35 -24.09 -3.66
C PRO A 28 -30.12 -22.77 -3.45
N PRO A 29 -31.17 -22.76 -2.61
CA PRO A 29 -31.85 -21.53 -2.28
C PRO A 29 -30.77 -20.52 -1.93
N GLN A 30 -30.80 -19.38 -2.61
CA GLN A 30 -29.89 -18.28 -2.37
C GLN A 30 -30.09 -17.93 -0.90
N GLY A 31 -29.22 -18.48 -0.05
CA GLY A 31 -29.32 -18.29 1.39
C GLY A 31 -29.44 -16.80 1.58
N SER A 32 -30.48 -16.37 2.30
CA SER A 32 -30.52 -15.00 2.77
C SER A 32 -29.16 -14.77 3.42
N VAL A 33 -28.35 -13.90 2.82
CA VAL A 33 -27.12 -13.45 3.46
C VAL A 33 -27.63 -12.78 4.72
N GLN A 34 -27.60 -13.53 5.84
CA GLN A 34 -27.92 -12.95 7.12
C GLN A 34 -26.99 -11.75 7.25
N PRO A 35 -27.51 -10.56 7.58
CA PRO A 35 -26.64 -9.44 7.86
C PRO A 35 -25.62 -9.93 8.88
N ALA A 36 -24.33 -9.86 8.52
CA ALA A 36 -23.28 -10.21 9.46
C ALA A 36 -23.59 -9.48 10.76
N ALA A 37 -23.63 -10.21 11.88
CA ALA A 37 -23.86 -9.61 13.17
C ALA A 37 -22.91 -8.42 13.30
N LYS A 38 -23.45 -7.22 13.58
CA LYS A 38 -22.62 -6.02 13.74
C LYS A 38 -21.66 -6.30 14.89
N LYS A 39 -20.40 -6.59 14.57
CA LYS A 39 -19.33 -6.72 15.56
C LYS A 39 -19.33 -5.43 16.39
N ALA A 40 -19.24 -5.56 17.71
CA ALA A 40 -19.07 -4.40 18.57
C ALA A 40 -17.79 -3.66 18.13
N PHE A 41 -17.83 -2.32 18.16
CA PHE A 41 -16.65 -1.52 17.85
C PHE A 41 -15.56 -1.80 18.89
N ASP A 42 -14.36 -2.11 18.41
CA ASP A 42 -13.16 -2.30 19.20
C ASP A 42 -12.12 -1.30 18.67
N PRO A 43 -11.69 -0.30 19.48
CA PRO A 43 -10.70 0.68 19.04
C PRO A 43 -9.34 0.05 18.70
N HIS A 44 -9.06 -1.16 19.21
CA HIS A 44 -7.82 -1.88 18.94
C HIS A 44 -7.91 -2.80 17.73
N ASP A 45 -9.08 -2.93 17.11
CA ASP A 45 -9.27 -3.67 15.86
C ASP A 45 -9.12 -2.75 14.63
N LEU A 46 -7.87 -2.62 14.16
CA LEU A 46 -7.54 -1.90 12.93
C LEU A 46 -7.61 -2.80 11.68
N SER A 47 -8.21 -3.99 11.76
CA SER A 47 -8.21 -4.90 10.61
C SER A 47 -9.09 -4.38 9.48
N GLY A 48 -8.60 -4.46 8.24
CA GLY A 48 -9.40 -4.08 7.07
C GLY A 48 -8.60 -3.61 5.88
N ILE A 49 -9.34 -3.20 4.85
CA ILE A 49 -8.79 -2.65 3.61
C ILE A 49 -9.02 -1.14 3.61
N TYR A 50 -7.93 -0.39 3.55
CA TYR A 50 -7.90 1.05 3.61
C TYR A 50 -7.51 1.63 2.25
N ILE A 51 -8.17 2.72 1.89
CA ILE A 51 -7.82 3.51 0.72
C ILE A 51 -7.79 4.99 1.11
N ARG A 52 -6.73 5.67 0.68
CA ARG A 52 -6.60 7.10 0.87
C ARG A 52 -7.45 7.82 -0.18
N ARG A 53 -8.53 8.49 0.24
CA ARG A 53 -9.47 9.16 -0.68
C ARG A 53 -9.12 10.62 -1.05
N GLY A 54 -8.06 11.19 -0.46
CA GLY A 54 -7.68 12.58 -0.71
C GLY A 54 -6.62 13.11 0.25
N GLY A 55 -6.41 14.43 0.23
CA GLY A 55 -5.43 15.14 1.06
C GLY A 55 -4.11 15.45 0.35
N ASN A 56 -3.16 16.03 1.07
CA ASN A 56 -1.82 16.35 0.58
C ASN A 56 -0.97 15.08 0.38
N ARG A 57 -0.35 14.93 -0.80
CA ARG A 57 0.47 13.78 -1.19
C ARG A 57 1.96 13.95 -0.89
N GLY A 58 2.31 14.99 -0.12
CA GLY A 58 3.65 15.23 0.39
C GLY A 58 3.65 15.44 1.89
N PHE A 59 4.84 15.44 2.46
CA PHE A 59 5.04 15.64 3.87
C PHE A 59 4.79 17.10 4.24
N GLY A 60 3.82 17.35 5.12
CA GLY A 60 3.45 18.68 5.59
C GLY A 60 2.85 19.62 4.53
N PRO A 61 2.08 20.64 4.95
CA PRO A 61 1.71 21.76 4.08
C PRO A 61 2.95 22.38 3.41
N SER A 62 2.81 22.83 2.16
CA SER A 62 3.95 23.43 1.43
C SER A 62 4.56 24.64 2.14
N ALA A 63 3.78 25.36 2.95
CA ALA A 63 4.21 26.55 3.68
C ALA A 63 4.85 26.25 5.06
N SER A 64 4.85 24.99 5.50
CA SER A 64 5.35 24.60 6.82
C SER A 64 6.45 23.54 6.75
N ILE A 65 7.14 23.46 5.61
CA ILE A 65 8.28 22.55 5.46
C ILE A 65 9.46 23.15 6.24
N PRO A 66 10.05 22.40 7.19
CA PRO A 66 11.20 22.88 7.94
C PRO A 66 12.36 23.24 7.00
N PRO A 67 13.22 24.22 7.37
CA PRO A 67 14.43 24.49 6.62
C PRO A 67 15.29 23.22 6.48
N LEU A 68 15.86 23.03 5.29
CA LEU A 68 16.77 21.92 5.05
C LEU A 68 18.10 22.16 5.78
N THR A 69 18.75 21.07 6.18
CA THR A 69 20.17 21.14 6.54
C THR A 69 21.01 21.38 5.29
N PRO A 70 22.27 21.86 5.41
CA PRO A 70 23.16 21.99 4.25
C PRO A 70 23.29 20.70 3.42
N ALA A 71 23.38 19.55 4.10
CA ALA A 71 23.40 18.25 3.43
C ALA A 71 22.09 17.96 2.68
N GLY A 72 20.94 18.34 3.26
CA GLY A 72 19.64 18.22 2.62
C GLY A 72 19.50 19.10 1.37
N GLU A 73 20.06 20.31 1.38
CA GLU A 73 20.08 21.20 0.21
C GLU A 73 20.87 20.60 -0.96
N GLU A 74 22.06 20.03 -0.68
CA GLU A 74 22.87 19.37 -1.71
C GLU A 74 22.14 18.17 -2.34
N ILE A 75 21.44 17.37 -1.52
CA ILE A 75 20.59 16.28 -2.04
C ILE A 75 19.46 16.82 -2.90
N MET A 76 18.82 17.92 -2.50
CA MET A 76 17.71 18.51 -3.27
C MET A 76 18.15 19.05 -4.62
N LYS A 77 19.35 19.63 -4.73
CA LYS A 77 19.89 20.16 -6.00
C LYS A 77 20.06 19.09 -7.07
N VAL A 78 20.30 17.84 -6.69
CA VAL A 78 20.52 16.73 -7.62
C VAL A 78 19.26 15.90 -7.90
N ARG A 79 18.17 16.11 -7.15
CA ARG A 79 16.92 15.37 -7.34
C ARG A 79 16.03 16.04 -8.39
N ILE A 80 15.43 15.20 -9.22
CA ILE A 80 14.59 15.58 -10.35
C ILE A 80 13.23 14.86 -10.18
N PRO A 81 12.28 15.45 -9.43
CA PRO A 81 10.95 14.89 -9.27
C PRO A 81 10.19 14.85 -10.60
N SER A 82 9.18 13.98 -10.68
CA SER A 82 8.29 13.88 -11.83
C SER A 82 7.66 15.22 -12.24
N PRO A 83 7.23 15.39 -13.50
CA PRO A 83 6.57 16.61 -13.95
C PRO A 83 5.42 17.03 -13.02
N GLY A 84 5.44 18.29 -12.58
CA GLY A 84 4.45 18.84 -11.64
C GLY A 84 4.76 18.64 -10.15
N TYR A 85 5.85 17.94 -9.80
CA TYR A 85 6.27 17.70 -8.40
C TYR A 85 7.54 18.46 -7.98
N ASN A 86 7.93 19.51 -8.71
CA ASN A 86 9.01 20.40 -8.32
C ASN A 86 8.55 21.46 -7.27
N ARG A 87 8.18 21.03 -6.06
CA ARG A 87 7.68 21.93 -5.01
C ARG A 87 8.76 22.84 -4.42
N HIS A 88 9.99 22.34 -4.31
CA HIS A 88 11.11 23.10 -3.74
C HIS A 88 11.90 23.83 -4.84
N PRO A 89 12.34 25.10 -4.65
CA PRO A 89 13.06 25.84 -5.69
C PRO A 89 14.40 25.23 -6.12
N LEU A 90 15.01 24.38 -5.28
CA LEU A 90 16.27 23.72 -5.60
C LEU A 90 16.12 22.53 -6.56
N THR A 91 14.93 21.98 -6.76
CA THR A 91 14.75 20.83 -7.66
C THR A 91 14.59 21.27 -9.11
N LYS A 92 15.10 20.46 -10.04
CA LYS A 92 14.95 20.72 -11.47
C LYS A 92 13.49 20.53 -11.89
N LYS A 93 12.93 21.51 -12.60
CA LYS A 93 11.66 21.35 -13.31
C LYS A 93 11.90 20.62 -14.64
N ILE A 94 11.06 19.63 -14.93
CA ILE A 94 11.10 18.81 -16.14
C ILE A 94 9.71 18.73 -16.77
N ASP A 95 9.68 18.44 -18.07
CA ASP A 95 8.43 18.28 -18.83
C ASP A 95 8.09 16.81 -19.08
N TYR A 96 9.10 15.93 -19.14
CA TYR A 96 8.93 14.52 -19.46
C TYR A 96 9.42 13.58 -18.35
N GLN A 97 8.69 12.48 -18.11
CA GLN A 97 8.90 11.59 -16.97
C GLN A 97 10.26 10.88 -16.99
N GLU A 98 10.81 10.60 -18.17
CA GLU A 98 12.11 9.97 -18.40
C GLU A 98 13.31 10.81 -17.91
N GLU A 99 13.11 12.11 -17.65
CA GLU A 99 14.13 12.95 -17.06
C GLU A 99 14.24 12.78 -15.53
N SER A 100 13.23 12.16 -14.90
CA SER A 100 13.20 11.99 -13.45
C SER A 100 14.22 10.96 -12.97
N ASN A 101 14.90 11.27 -11.86
CA ASN A 101 15.79 10.33 -11.17
C ASN A 101 15.18 9.77 -9.88
N ASP A 102 13.85 9.80 -9.77
CA ASP A 102 13.15 9.21 -8.65
C ASP A 102 13.39 7.69 -8.60
N PRO A 103 13.97 7.15 -7.51
CA PRO A 103 14.32 5.73 -7.39
C PRO A 103 13.13 4.79 -7.61
N ALA A 104 11.91 5.26 -7.37
CA ALA A 104 10.69 4.47 -7.59
C ALA A 104 10.49 4.06 -9.05
N PHE A 105 11.02 4.82 -10.02
CA PHE A 105 10.97 4.46 -11.45
C PHE A 105 12.06 3.46 -11.87
N SER A 106 12.99 3.13 -10.97
CA SER A 106 14.05 2.14 -11.19
C SER A 106 13.78 0.83 -10.44
N CYS A 107 12.52 0.41 -10.36
CA CYS A 107 12.05 -0.79 -9.65
C CYS A 107 12.41 -0.84 -8.15
N ASN A 108 12.78 0.27 -7.53
CA ASN A 108 12.95 0.33 -6.08
C ASN A 108 11.59 0.58 -5.39
N PRO A 109 11.40 0.09 -4.16
CA PRO A 109 10.26 0.47 -3.34
C PRO A 109 10.20 1.99 -3.10
N LYS A 110 9.00 2.56 -3.02
CA LYS A 110 8.81 3.97 -2.59
C LYS A 110 9.33 4.21 -1.17
N GLY A 111 9.31 3.17 -0.34
CA GLY A 111 9.71 3.20 1.06
C GLY A 111 8.74 3.96 1.98
N PHE A 112 9.06 4.00 3.27
CA PHE A 112 8.31 4.73 4.28
C PHE A 112 8.95 6.12 4.54
N PRO A 113 8.16 7.20 4.76
CA PRO A 113 6.70 7.26 4.81
C PRO A 113 6.03 7.47 3.44
N ARG A 114 6.79 7.60 2.34
CA ARG A 114 6.27 7.93 1.02
C ARG A 114 5.13 7.04 0.55
N ILE A 115 5.23 5.73 0.80
CA ILE A 115 4.19 4.75 0.45
C ILE A 115 2.83 5.07 1.10
N VAL A 116 2.77 5.85 2.17
CA VAL A 116 1.51 6.26 2.80
C VAL A 116 0.92 7.51 2.12
N LEU A 117 1.77 8.32 1.49
CA LEU A 117 1.44 9.65 0.97
C LEU A 117 1.13 9.65 -0.54
N ASP A 118 1.94 8.92 -1.30
CA ASP A 118 1.96 8.89 -2.77
C ASP A 118 0.87 7.95 -3.34
N THR A 119 0.49 6.91 -2.59
CA THR A 119 -0.40 5.82 -3.03
C THR A 119 -1.90 6.15 -2.93
N ALA A 120 -2.30 7.35 -3.34
CA ALA A 120 -3.70 7.79 -3.24
C ALA A 120 -4.70 6.93 -4.04
N HIS A 121 -4.21 6.02 -4.89
CA HIS A 121 -5.04 5.10 -5.65
C HIS A 121 -4.88 3.64 -5.21
N ASP A 122 -3.98 3.35 -4.27
CA ASP A 122 -3.70 1.98 -3.87
C ASP A 122 -4.37 1.64 -2.54
N TYR A 123 -4.94 0.44 -2.53
CA TYR A 123 -5.45 -0.18 -1.33
C TYR A 123 -4.28 -0.69 -0.49
N HIS A 124 -4.42 -0.58 0.82
CA HIS A 124 -3.59 -1.34 1.75
C HIS A 124 -4.46 -2.11 2.73
N GLU A 125 -4.04 -3.33 3.01
CA GLU A 125 -4.67 -4.19 4.00
C GLU A 125 -3.90 -4.09 5.31
N VAL A 126 -4.63 -3.98 6.41
CA VAL A 126 -4.10 -4.06 7.77
C VAL A 126 -4.61 -5.37 8.36
N ILE A 127 -3.66 -6.21 8.78
CA ILE A 127 -3.91 -7.55 9.32
C ILE A 127 -3.38 -7.56 10.75
N LEU A 128 -4.24 -7.91 11.71
CA LEU A 128 -3.87 -8.03 13.11
C LEU A 128 -3.48 -9.48 13.43
N LEU A 129 -2.31 -9.64 14.03
CA LEU A 129 -1.84 -10.88 14.64
C LEU A 129 -1.61 -10.65 16.14
N PRO A 130 -1.53 -11.71 16.96
CA PRO A 130 -1.34 -11.55 18.41
C PRO A 130 -0.08 -10.77 18.81
N ASP A 131 0.98 -10.85 18.02
CA ASP A 131 2.30 -10.30 18.32
C ASP A 131 2.74 -9.16 17.39
N ARG A 132 1.96 -8.87 16.33
CA ARG A 132 2.26 -7.80 15.38
C ARG A 132 1.07 -7.39 14.51
N ILE A 133 1.15 -6.21 13.92
CA ILE A 133 0.26 -5.77 12.85
C ILE A 133 1.04 -5.78 11.53
N LEU A 134 0.41 -6.26 10.46
CA LEU A 134 0.96 -6.20 9.10
C LEU A 134 0.18 -5.16 8.29
N GLN A 135 0.89 -4.19 7.72
CA GLN A 135 0.35 -3.25 6.74
C GLN A 135 0.88 -3.63 5.35
N MET A 136 0.00 -4.02 4.44
CA MET A 136 0.36 -4.52 3.10
C MET A 136 -0.21 -3.65 2.00
N TRP A 137 0.64 -3.08 1.14
CA TRP A 137 0.18 -2.29 -0.02
C TRP A 137 0.03 -3.14 -1.27
N GLN A 138 -1.00 -2.84 -2.05
CA GLN A 138 -1.22 -3.44 -3.37
C GLN A 138 -0.04 -3.18 -4.33
N GLU A 139 0.49 -1.96 -4.34
CA GLU A 139 1.54 -1.51 -5.28
C GLU A 139 2.87 -2.24 -5.06
N ALA A 140 3.33 -2.30 -3.80
CA ALA A 140 4.66 -2.84 -3.50
C ALA A 140 4.66 -4.34 -3.17
N ARG A 141 3.54 -4.88 -2.65
CA ARG A 141 3.43 -6.24 -2.10
C ARG A 141 4.51 -6.61 -1.07
N VAL A 142 5.10 -5.60 -0.43
CA VAL A 142 6.02 -5.76 0.71
C VAL A 142 5.26 -5.40 2.00
N PRO A 143 5.27 -6.26 3.03
CA PRO A 143 4.64 -5.94 4.31
C PRO A 143 5.49 -4.92 5.07
N ARG A 144 4.84 -3.97 5.73
CA ARG A 144 5.41 -3.22 6.86
C ARG A 144 4.87 -3.82 8.14
N GLU A 145 5.76 -4.19 9.05
CA GLU A 145 5.43 -4.91 10.27
C GLU A 145 5.53 -3.98 11.48
N PHE A 146 4.51 -4.01 12.35
CA PHE A 146 4.51 -3.31 13.64
C PHE A 146 4.52 -4.35 14.74
N TRP A 147 5.67 -4.57 15.37
CA TRP A 147 5.81 -5.57 16.44
C TRP A 147 5.20 -5.06 17.75
N LEU A 148 4.30 -5.85 18.34
CA LEU A 148 3.54 -5.56 19.57
C LEU A 148 4.03 -6.40 20.77
N ASP A 149 5.06 -7.21 20.60
CA ASP A 149 5.55 -8.18 21.58
C ASP A 149 6.44 -7.59 22.69
N GLY A 150 6.50 -6.25 22.77
CA GLY A 150 7.31 -5.55 23.77
C GLY A 150 8.82 -5.55 23.49
N ARG A 151 9.26 -6.00 22.31
CA ARG A 151 10.68 -5.90 21.91
C ARG A 151 11.13 -4.44 21.85
N LYS A 152 12.42 -4.22 22.07
CA LYS A 152 13.02 -2.90 21.93
C LYS A 152 13.15 -2.52 20.45
N LEU A 153 12.98 -1.24 20.17
CA LEU A 153 13.32 -0.67 18.87
C LEU A 153 14.83 -0.87 18.61
N PRO A 154 15.24 -1.29 17.40
CA PRO A 154 16.66 -1.44 17.07
C PRO A 154 17.45 -0.15 17.34
N THR A 155 18.60 -0.32 17.96
CA THR A 155 19.57 0.76 18.19
C THR A 155 20.38 1.04 16.92
N SER A 156 21.10 2.16 16.88
CA SER A 156 22.03 2.44 15.77
C SER A 156 23.10 1.36 15.60
N GLU A 157 23.50 0.66 16.68
CA GLU A 157 24.43 -0.47 16.61
C GLU A 157 23.78 -1.70 15.96
N ASP A 158 22.54 -2.03 16.34
CA ASP A 158 21.78 -3.13 15.72
C ASP A 158 21.62 -2.90 14.21
N LEU A 159 21.37 -1.65 13.84
CA LEU A 159 21.18 -1.21 12.45
C LEU A 159 22.43 -1.35 11.58
N VAL A 160 23.64 -1.39 12.15
CA VAL A 160 24.86 -1.72 11.40
C VAL A 160 24.78 -3.13 10.81
N ASN A 161 24.18 -4.07 11.55
CA ASN A 161 24.04 -5.46 11.13
C ASN A 161 22.78 -5.72 10.29
N LEU A 162 21.68 -5.02 10.60
CA LEU A 162 20.42 -5.15 9.86
C LEU A 162 20.46 -4.45 8.50
N GLY A 163 21.24 -3.37 8.39
CA GLY A 163 21.31 -2.52 7.20
C GLY A 163 20.03 -1.69 6.98
N PRO A 164 19.98 -0.92 5.88
CA PRO A 164 18.82 -0.11 5.52
C PRO A 164 17.66 -0.96 5.02
N ALA A 165 16.46 -0.60 5.49
CA ALA A 165 15.21 -1.18 5.04
C ALA A 165 14.31 -0.10 4.43
N TRP A 166 13.76 -0.36 3.25
CA TRP A 166 12.88 0.59 2.56
C TRP A 166 11.69 1.03 3.41
N TYR A 167 11.15 0.14 4.25
CA TYR A 167 10.02 0.40 5.15
C TYR A 167 10.43 0.51 6.63
N GLY A 168 11.74 0.41 6.92
CA GLY A 168 12.30 0.44 8.26
C GLY A 168 11.92 -0.75 9.14
N HIS A 169 12.37 -0.70 10.39
CA HIS A 169 12.02 -1.63 11.45
C HIS A 169 11.11 -0.93 12.43
N SER A 170 9.95 -1.50 12.73
CA SER A 170 8.97 -0.84 13.60
C SER A 170 8.58 -1.66 14.82
N VAL A 171 8.45 -0.98 15.95
CA VAL A 171 7.77 -1.49 17.15
C VAL A 171 6.54 -0.63 17.40
N ALA A 172 5.56 -1.19 18.07
CA ALA A 172 4.35 -0.49 18.43
C ALA A 172 3.83 -0.90 19.80
N HIS A 173 3.04 -0.01 20.38
CA HIS A 173 2.31 -0.24 21.61
C HIS A 173 1.04 0.61 21.63
N TRP A 174 0.10 0.24 22.48
CA TRP A 174 -1.14 0.98 22.68
C TRP A 174 -1.00 1.97 23.85
N GLU A 175 -1.35 3.23 23.61
CA GLU A 175 -1.53 4.27 24.63
C GLU A 175 -3.02 4.63 24.69
N GLY A 176 -3.77 3.96 25.57
CA GLY A 176 -5.23 4.02 25.53
C GLY A 176 -5.75 3.43 24.21
N ASP A 177 -6.45 4.25 23.42
CA ASP A 177 -7.00 3.86 22.10
C ASP A 177 -6.07 4.25 20.93
N GLU A 178 -4.87 4.77 21.22
CA GLU A 178 -3.91 5.20 20.20
C GLU A 178 -2.82 4.14 19.98
N LEU A 179 -2.62 3.73 18.73
CA LEU A 179 -1.49 2.90 18.35
C LEU A 179 -0.28 3.79 18.09
N VAL A 180 0.71 3.75 18.98
CA VAL A 180 1.99 4.43 18.78
C VAL A 180 2.91 3.49 18.03
N VAL A 181 3.44 3.94 16.89
CA VAL A 181 4.39 3.18 16.06
C VAL A 181 5.69 3.97 15.93
N GLN A 182 6.80 3.35 16.34
CA GLN A 182 8.13 3.91 16.17
C GLN A 182 8.87 3.13 15.09
N THR A 183 9.51 3.82 14.15
CA THR A 183 10.23 3.21 13.02
C THR A 183 11.65 3.77 12.90
N VAL A 184 12.63 2.92 12.65
CA VAL A 184 14.06 3.29 12.43
C VAL A 184 14.67 2.51 11.27
N GLY A 185 15.88 2.88 10.84
CA GLY A 185 16.64 2.17 9.82
C GLY A 185 16.07 2.35 8.42
N LEU A 186 15.51 3.53 8.15
CA LEU A 186 14.90 3.84 6.87
C LEU A 186 15.96 4.02 5.79
N ASP A 187 15.76 3.37 4.64
CA ASP A 187 16.65 3.53 3.50
C ASP A 187 16.59 4.97 2.96
N ASP A 188 17.72 5.68 3.00
CA ASP A 188 17.86 7.08 2.61
C ASP A 188 17.89 7.28 1.08
N ARG A 189 18.04 6.19 0.31
CA ARG A 189 17.82 6.20 -1.15
C ARG A 189 16.38 6.55 -1.45
N ALA A 190 15.42 6.01 -0.69
CA ALA A 190 14.02 6.38 -0.86
C ALA A 190 13.82 7.86 -0.52
N TRP A 191 13.05 8.54 -1.36
CA TRP A 191 12.64 9.91 -1.08
C TRP A 191 11.56 9.92 0.01
N LEU A 192 11.44 11.02 0.73
CA LEU A 192 10.47 11.16 1.83
C LEU A 192 9.00 11.03 1.37
N ASP A 193 8.69 11.10 0.07
CA ASP A 193 8.39 12.36 -0.57
C ASP A 193 8.29 12.25 -2.11
N GLN A 194 7.13 12.37 -2.77
CA GLN A 194 7.07 12.47 -4.24
C GLN A 194 7.66 13.79 -4.78
N TYR A 195 7.88 14.78 -3.93
CA TYR A 195 8.50 16.08 -4.26
C TYR A 195 10.03 16.05 -4.10
N GLY A 196 10.61 14.90 -3.74
CA GLY A 196 12.05 14.72 -3.67
C GLY A 196 12.69 15.09 -2.33
N TYR A 197 11.92 15.35 -1.27
CA TYR A 197 12.52 15.68 0.03
C TYR A 197 13.40 14.56 0.58
N PRO A 198 14.59 14.88 1.14
CA PRO A 198 15.49 13.89 1.73
C PRO A 198 15.00 13.43 3.10
N LYS A 199 15.43 12.23 3.48
CA LYS A 199 15.40 11.72 4.85
C LYS A 199 16.72 11.00 5.10
N SER A 200 17.18 11.01 6.35
CA SER A 200 18.37 10.28 6.76
C SER A 200 18.01 8.87 7.23
N PHE A 201 19.03 8.01 7.29
CA PHE A 201 18.95 6.69 7.91
C PHE A 201 18.49 6.74 9.38
N ASP A 202 18.97 7.76 10.11
CA ASP A 202 18.67 7.96 11.54
C ASP A 202 17.34 8.70 11.80
N ALA A 203 16.50 8.91 10.78
CA ALA A 203 15.18 9.50 10.97
C ALA A 203 14.30 8.59 11.85
N ARG A 204 13.55 9.21 12.78
CA ARG A 204 12.66 8.55 13.75
C ARG A 204 11.45 9.43 14.05
#